data_AF-A0A8S8Y1Q4-F1
#
_entry.id   AF-A0A8S8Y1Q4-F1
#
_cell.length_a   1.000
_cell.length_b   1.000
_cell.length_c   1.000
_cell.angle_alpha   90.00
_cell.angle_beta   90.00
_cell.angle_gamma   90.00
#
_symmetry.space_group_name_H-M   'P 1'
#
loop_
_entity.id
_entity.type
_entity.pdbx_description
1 polymer ?
#
loop_
_entity_poly.entity_id
_entity_poly.type
_entity_poly.pdbx_seq_one_letter_code
_entity_poly.pdbx_strand_id
1 'polypeptide(L)'
;MKQQKYGEVANRWSLSNGYEIGFIESISKPFCQSCTRARISANGKLYTCLFSERGYDLKSLITMGADIKDLRDAVIALWRNADDRYSELRTVQQVVTNPVEMHFIGG
;
A
#
# COMPACT_ATOMS: atom_id res chain seq x y z
N MET A 1 -6.19 12.50 -24.09
CA MET A 1 -5.54 11.84 -22.94
C MET A 1 -6.58 11.68 -21.85
N LYS A 2 -6.86 10.46 -21.37
CA LYS A 2 -7.78 10.26 -20.23
C LYS A 2 -7.13 10.83 -18.97
N GLN A 3 -7.89 11.53 -18.15
CA GLN A 3 -7.41 12.11 -16.89
C GLN A 3 -7.11 10.97 -15.90
N GLN A 4 -5.88 10.93 -15.39
CA GLN A 4 -5.42 9.92 -14.44
C GLN A 4 -6.11 10.11 -13.09
N LYS A 5 -6.76 9.07 -12.57
CA LYS A 5 -7.45 9.14 -11.27
C LYS A 5 -6.43 9.14 -10.12
N TYR A 6 -6.76 9.77 -9.00
CA TYR A 6 -5.89 9.72 -7.82
C TYR A 6 -5.71 8.26 -7.35
N GLY A 7 -4.46 7.85 -7.13
CA GLY A 7 -4.10 6.47 -6.79
C GLY A 7 -4.03 5.50 -7.98
N GLU A 8 -4.29 5.95 -9.21
CA GLU A 8 -4.06 5.17 -10.42
C GLU A 8 -2.56 5.10 -10.74
N VAL A 9 -2.05 3.87 -10.89
CA VAL A 9 -0.61 3.59 -11.05
C VAL A 9 -0.19 3.31 -12.48
N ALA A 10 -1.15 3.02 -13.35
CA ALA A 10 -0.88 2.72 -14.75
C ALA A 10 -1.00 3.98 -15.58
N ASN A 11 0.08 4.34 -16.28
CA ASN A 11 0.02 5.28 -17.39
C ASN A 11 -0.65 4.54 -18.56
N ARG A 12 -1.68 5.11 -19.19
CA ARG A 12 -2.49 4.42 -20.22
C ARG A 12 -2.33 5.08 -21.58
N TRP A 13 -2.22 4.26 -22.61
CA TRP A 13 -2.13 4.66 -24.01
C TRP A 13 -3.20 3.94 -24.83
N SER A 14 -3.89 4.69 -25.68
CA SER A 14 -4.85 4.13 -26.64
C SER A 14 -4.16 3.88 -27.98
N LEU A 15 -4.42 2.71 -28.55
CA LEU A 15 -3.90 2.28 -29.84
C LEU A 15 -4.92 2.60 -30.95
N SER A 16 -4.45 2.71 -32.20
CA SER A 16 -5.28 3.05 -33.35
C SER A 16 -6.39 2.03 -33.65
N ASN A 17 -6.19 0.78 -33.21
CA ASN A 17 -7.16 -0.32 -33.32
C ASN A 17 -8.18 -0.36 -32.17
N GLY A 18 -8.23 0.68 -31.32
CA GLY A 18 -9.18 0.80 -30.22
C GLY A 18 -8.81 0.08 -28.93
N TYR A 19 -7.70 -0.66 -28.90
CA TYR A 19 -7.17 -1.28 -27.68
C TYR A 19 -6.43 -0.28 -26.79
N GLU A 20 -6.26 -0.62 -25.52
CA GLU A 20 -5.53 0.20 -24.55
C GLU A 20 -4.39 -0.62 -23.94
N ILE A 21 -3.23 0.00 -23.77
CA ILE A 21 -2.08 -0.57 -23.07
C ILE A 21 -1.71 0.32 -21.89
N GLY A 22 -1.36 -0.29 -20.77
CA GLY A 22 -0.96 0.40 -19.55
C GLY A 22 0.44 0.00 -19.13
N PHE A 23 1.27 0.97 -18.73
CA PHE A 23 2.59 0.72 -18.17
C PHE A 23 2.63 1.18 -16.72
N ILE A 24 3.14 0.31 -15.84
CA ILE A 24 3.33 0.60 -14.42
C ILE A 24 4.82 0.82 -14.19
N GLU A 25 5.20 2.08 -14.03
CA GLU A 25 6.59 2.51 -13.89
C GLU A 25 7.05 2.47 -12.42
N SER A 26 6.86 1.33 -11.74
CA SER A 26 7.10 1.16 -10.30
C SER A 26 8.52 1.51 -9.83
N ILE A 27 9.47 1.55 -10.77
CA ILE A 27 10.87 1.83 -10.52
C ILE A 27 11.25 3.26 -10.94
N SER A 28 11.05 3.60 -12.22
CA SER A 28 11.49 4.87 -12.81
C SER A 28 10.60 6.05 -12.39
N LYS A 29 9.32 5.80 -12.09
CA LYS A 29 8.37 6.82 -11.61
C LYS A 29 7.54 6.25 -10.45
N PRO A 30 8.10 6.21 -9.23
CA PRO A 30 7.38 5.78 -8.04
C PRO A 30 6.09 6.59 -7.83
N PHE A 31 5.10 5.96 -7.21
CA PHE A 31 3.75 6.51 -7.03
C PHE A 31 3.29 6.52 -5.56
N CYS A 32 4.22 6.47 -4.59
CA CYS A 32 3.87 6.38 -3.18
C CYS A 32 3.08 7.60 -2.69
N GLN A 33 3.38 8.81 -3.18
CA GLN A 33 2.63 10.04 -2.89
C GLN A 33 1.12 9.95 -3.14
N SER A 34 0.70 9.17 -4.13
CA SER A 34 -0.72 8.97 -4.47
C SER A 34 -1.29 7.67 -3.91
N CYS A 35 -0.51 6.90 -3.14
CA CYS A 35 -0.92 5.59 -2.66
C CYS A 35 -1.99 5.70 -1.56
N THR A 36 -3.12 5.03 -1.77
CA THR A 36 -4.25 4.99 -0.84
C THR A 36 -4.54 3.57 -0.33
N ARG A 37 -3.55 2.67 -0.38
CA ARG A 37 -3.75 1.24 -0.09
C ARG A 37 -3.31 0.89 1.32
N ALA A 38 -4.19 0.24 2.06
CA ALA A 38 -3.84 -0.59 3.21
C ALA A 38 -4.06 -2.06 2.84
N ARG A 39 -3.33 -2.98 3.50
CA ARG A 39 -3.48 -4.43 3.31
C ARG A 39 -3.63 -5.11 4.66
N ILE A 40 -4.45 -6.16 4.71
CA ILE A 40 -4.55 -7.04 5.87
C ILE A 40 -3.98 -8.40 5.47
N SER A 41 -3.00 -8.89 6.22
CA SER A 41 -2.42 -10.22 6.00
C SER A 41 -3.36 -11.33 6.46
N ALA A 42 -3.08 -12.56 6.02
CA ALA A 42 -3.87 -13.74 6.41
C ALA A 42 -3.89 -14.01 7.93
N ASN A 43 -2.85 -13.59 8.66
CA ASN A 43 -2.80 -13.68 10.12
C ASN A 43 -3.45 -12.47 10.83
N GLY A 44 -4.08 -11.55 10.08
CA GLY A 44 -4.87 -10.44 10.60
C GLY A 44 -4.06 -9.22 11.06
N LYS A 45 -2.91 -8.97 10.43
CA LYS A 45 -2.12 -7.76 10.65
C LYS A 45 -2.37 -6.73 9.55
N LEU A 46 -2.52 -5.46 9.92
CA LEU A 46 -2.63 -4.34 8.98
C LEU A 46 -1.24 -3.84 8.57
N TYR A 47 -1.05 -3.64 7.28
CA TYR A 47 0.13 -3.04 6.68
C TYR A 47 -0.28 -1.82 5.85
N THR A 48 0.47 -0.74 5.99
CA THR A 48 0.28 0.53 5.27
C THR A 48 1.10 0.61 3.99
N CYS A 49 2.03 -0.34 3.78
CA CYS A 49 2.80 -0.48 2.56
C CYS A 49 3.11 -1.94 2.25
N LEU A 50 3.22 -2.22 0.96
CA LEU A 50 3.68 -3.50 0.40
C LEU A 50 5.05 -3.93 0.92
N PHE A 51 5.89 -2.96 1.28
CA PHE A 51 7.27 -3.17 1.71
C PHE A 51 7.48 -2.82 3.19
N SER A 52 6.42 -2.72 3.98
CA SER A 52 6.54 -2.40 5.40
C SER A 52 7.15 -3.59 6.15
N GLU A 53 8.01 -3.31 7.14
CA GLU A 53 8.66 -4.34 7.95
C GLU A 53 7.75 -4.89 9.06
N ARG A 54 6.75 -4.09 9.47
CA ARG A 54 5.91 -4.39 10.63
C ARG A 54 4.46 -4.21 10.26
N GLY A 55 3.65 -5.19 10.68
CA GLY A 55 2.20 -5.11 10.63
C GLY A 55 1.60 -4.89 12.01
N TYR A 56 0.48 -4.19 12.06
CA TYR A 56 -0.26 -3.90 13.29
C TYR A 56 -1.29 -5.01 13.54
N ASP A 57 -1.25 -5.65 14.72
CA ASP A 57 -2.08 -6.81 15.03
C ASP A 57 -3.55 -6.44 15.32
N LEU A 58 -4.37 -6.38 14.26
CA LEU A 58 -5.80 -6.13 14.40
C LEU A 58 -6.54 -7.36 14.94
N LYS A 59 -6.06 -8.57 14.64
CA LYS A 59 -6.67 -9.81 15.13
C LYS A 59 -6.69 -9.86 16.65
N SER A 60 -5.60 -9.48 17.30
CA SER A 60 -5.56 -9.40 18.76
C SER A 60 -6.57 -8.41 19.32
N LEU A 61 -6.74 -7.23 18.73
CA LEU A 61 -7.76 -6.26 19.18
C LEU A 61 -9.16 -6.88 19.14
N ILE A 62 -9.51 -7.52 18.02
CA ILE A 62 -10.81 -8.20 17.87
C ILE A 62 -10.96 -9.34 18.91
N THR A 63 -9.93 -10.16 19.07
CA THR A 63 -9.97 -11.33 19.96
C THR A 63 -10.07 -10.93 21.44
N MET A 64 -9.56 -9.75 21.80
CA MET A 64 -9.67 -9.18 23.16
C MET A 64 -11.00 -8.44 23.39
N GLY A 65 -11.93 -8.46 22.43
CA GLY A 65 -13.26 -7.88 22.59
C GLY A 65 -13.36 -6.38 22.27
N ALA A 66 -12.42 -5.82 21.50
CA ALA A 66 -12.53 -4.45 21.01
C ALA A 66 -13.83 -4.27 20.19
N ASP A 67 -14.52 -3.15 20.42
CA ASP A 67 -15.75 -2.85 19.68
C ASP A 67 -15.45 -2.19 18.31
N ILE A 68 -16.51 -1.88 17.56
CA ILE A 68 -16.37 -1.26 16.22
C ILE A 68 -15.68 0.11 16.29
N LYS A 69 -15.90 0.86 17.37
CA LYS A 69 -15.37 2.21 17.56
C LYS A 69 -13.88 2.11 17.87
N ASP A 70 -13.48 1.18 18.73
CA ASP A 70 -12.07 0.91 19.06
C ASP A 70 -11.28 0.54 17.80
N LEU A 71 -11.81 -0.39 16.98
CA LEU A 71 -11.16 -0.79 15.73
C LEU A 71 -11.07 0.37 14.74
N ARG A 72 -12.14 1.16 14.60
CA ARG A 72 -12.15 2.33 13.72
C ARG A 72 -11.11 3.35 14.15
N ASP A 73 -11.09 3.68 15.43
CA ASP A 73 -10.18 4.69 15.98
C ASP A 73 -8.72 4.21 15.86
N ALA A 74 -8.45 2.91 16.06
CA ALA A 74 -7.14 2.30 15.82
C ALA A 74 -6.73 2.43 14.34
N VAL A 75 -7.58 2.05 13.38
CA VAL A 75 -7.27 2.17 11.94
C VAL A 75 -7.03 3.63 11.54
N ILE A 76 -7.83 4.57 12.03
CA ILE A 76 -7.64 6.01 11.78
C ILE A 76 -6.28 6.47 12.32
N ALA A 77 -5.94 6.09 13.56
CA ALA A 77 -4.68 6.46 14.16
C ALA A 77 -3.48 5.89 13.38
N LEU A 78 -3.56 4.62 12.96
CA LEU A 78 -2.53 3.99 12.14
C LEU A 78 -2.37 4.69 10.78
N TRP A 79 -3.49 4.97 10.10
CA TRP A 79 -3.46 5.60 8.78
C TRP A 79 -2.94 7.04 8.82
N ARG A 80 -3.29 7.82 9.85
CA ARG A 80 -2.79 9.19 10.03
C ARG A 80 -1.27 9.27 10.24
N ASN A 81 -0.68 8.22 10.80
CA ASN A 81 0.76 8.14 11.03
C ASN A 81 1.50 7.37 9.94
N ALA A 82 0.81 6.90 8.90
CA ALA A 82 1.42 6.17 7.80
C ALA A 82 2.31 7.10 6.98
N ASP A 83 3.61 6.84 6.97
CA ASP A 83 4.63 7.58 6.22
C ASP A 83 5.42 6.66 5.28
N ASP A 84 4.89 5.49 4.97
CA ASP A 84 5.57 4.52 4.12
C ASP A 84 5.65 5.02 2.66
N ARG A 85 6.88 5.23 2.19
CA ARG A 85 7.18 5.62 0.79
C ARG A 85 8.40 4.87 0.27
N TYR A 86 8.41 3.56 0.46
CA TYR A 86 9.55 2.68 0.12
C TYR A 86 10.08 2.91 -1.30
N SER A 87 9.20 2.88 -2.31
CA SER A 87 9.64 3.00 -3.71
C SER A 87 10.26 4.35 -4.05
N GLU A 88 9.94 5.40 -3.30
CA GLU A 88 10.55 6.74 -3.43
C GLU A 88 11.90 6.82 -2.70
N LEU A 89 12.01 6.20 -1.51
CA LEU A 89 13.20 6.30 -0.67
C LEU A 89 14.32 5.33 -1.06
N ARG A 90 14.00 4.22 -1.72
CA ARG A 90 14.96 3.14 -2.04
C ARG A 90 16.19 3.58 -2.85
N THR A 91 16.11 4.68 -3.60
CA THR A 91 17.24 5.21 -4.39
C THR A 91 18.13 6.15 -3.57
N VAL A 92 17.53 6.90 -2.65
CA VAL A 92 18.22 7.92 -1.85
C VAL A 92 18.95 7.29 -0.67
N GLN A 93 18.44 6.17 -0.17
CA GLN A 93 18.90 5.62 1.08
C GLN A 93 19.09 4.13 0.88
N GLN A 94 20.31 3.64 1.12
CA GLN A 94 20.65 2.21 1.20
C GLN A 94 19.96 1.59 2.43
N VAL A 95 18.64 1.75 2.54
CA VAL A 95 17.84 1.17 3.60
C VAL A 95 17.76 -0.31 3.28
N VAL A 96 18.57 -1.08 3.97
CA VAL A 96 18.33 -2.52 4.12
C VAL A 96 17.11 -2.64 5.00
N THR A 97 15.94 -2.65 4.38
CA THR A 97 14.72 -3.08 5.06
C THR A 97 14.62 -4.59 5.01
N ASN A 98 13.93 -5.21 5.97
CA ASN A 98 13.44 -6.58 5.85
C ASN A 98 11.90 -6.55 5.69
N PRO A 99 11.40 -6.34 4.46
CA PRO A 99 9.98 -6.25 4.22
C PRO A 99 9.26 -7.55 4.53
N VAL A 100 7.98 -7.45 4.87
CA VAL A 100 7.10 -8.62 4.85
C VAL A 100 7.07 -9.25 3.45
N GLU A 101 7.09 -10.58 3.39
CA GLU A 101 6.97 -11.28 2.12
C GLU A 101 5.58 -11.08 1.50
N MET A 102 5.54 -10.89 0.18
CA MET A 102 4.29 -10.57 -0.53
C MET A 102 3.22 -11.66 -0.41
N HIS A 103 3.61 -12.92 -0.24
CA HIS A 103 2.66 -14.01 -0.02
C HIS A 103 1.89 -13.89 1.31
N PHE A 104 2.45 -13.23 2.33
CA PHE A 104 1.77 -13.00 3.60
C PHE A 104 0.73 -11.88 3.54
N ILE A 105 0.95 -10.89 2.66
CA ILE A 105 0.09 -9.71 2.51
C ILE A 105 -0.79 -9.74 1.26
N GLY A 106 -1.03 -10.95 0.75
CA GLY A 106 -2.06 -11.21 -0.24
C GLY A 106 -1.72 -10.81 -1.68
N GLY A 107 -0.43 -10.78 -2.04
CA GLY A 107 0.04 -10.68 -3.44
C GLY A 107 -0.69 -9.64 -4.28
#